data_AF-A0A924YH31-F1
#
_entry.id   AF-A0A924YH31-F1
#
_cell.length_a   1.000
_cell.length_b   1.000
_cell.length_c   1.000
_cell.angle_alpha   90.00
_cell.angle_beta   90.00
_cell.angle_gamma   90.00
#
_symmetry.space_group_name_H-M   'P 1'
#
loop_
_entity.id
_entity.type
_entity.pdbx_description
1 polymer ?
#
loop_
_entity_poly.entity_id
_entity_poly.type
_entity_poly.pdbx_seq_one_letter_code
_entity_poly.pdbx_strand_id
1 'polypeptide(L)'
;MPELLTTTDLQQPIAVTANYMLLPIEAGFNWGDCFAPVSVGQWYLVVFRCKHRADADEELLTQMDVAAFAAASSVSGFLHYFAGVPCATGECLSFCLWDNATSARAGGAHPDHRKAMEIGVRHYEYYRLERYAIHKNSEALTFAAL
;
A
#
# COMPACT_ATOMS: atom_id res chain seq x y z
N MET A 1 11.01 -18.88 -26.83
CA MET A 1 11.44 -18.95 -25.42
C MET A 1 10.38 -18.20 -24.62
N PRO A 2 9.75 -18.79 -23.60
CA PRO A 2 8.85 -18.00 -22.77
C PRO A 2 9.72 -16.99 -22.00
N GLU A 3 9.35 -15.71 -22.05
CA GLU A 3 9.94 -14.68 -21.19
C GLU A 3 9.78 -15.12 -19.73
N LEU A 4 10.89 -15.11 -19.00
CA LEU A 4 10.87 -15.26 -17.55
C LEU A 4 10.19 -14.00 -16.99
N LEU A 5 8.88 -14.10 -16.75
CA LEU A 5 8.11 -13.06 -16.06
C LEU A 5 8.78 -12.78 -14.72
N THR A 6 9.16 -11.52 -14.55
CA THR A 6 9.89 -11.05 -13.37
C THR A 6 8.88 -10.72 -12.27
N THR A 7 9.30 -10.73 -11.01
CA THR A 7 8.45 -10.36 -9.86
C THR A 7 7.91 -8.92 -9.93
N THR A 8 8.34 -8.15 -10.93
CA THR A 8 7.96 -6.77 -11.24
C THR A 8 6.79 -6.64 -12.23
N ASP A 9 6.36 -7.70 -12.92
CA ASP A 9 5.31 -7.65 -13.95
C ASP A 9 3.87 -7.64 -13.37
N LEU A 10 3.69 -7.08 -12.18
CA LEU A 10 2.38 -7.00 -11.53
C LEU A 10 1.52 -5.90 -12.16
N GLN A 11 0.23 -6.15 -12.37
CA GLN A 11 -0.70 -5.11 -12.79
C GLN A 11 -1.08 -4.20 -11.61
N GLN A 12 -1.44 -2.94 -11.91
CA GLN A 12 -1.86 -1.96 -10.92
C GLN A 12 -3.08 -2.46 -10.13
N PRO A 13 -3.05 -2.42 -8.79
CA PRO A 13 -4.21 -2.70 -7.96
C PRO A 13 -5.33 -1.68 -8.13
N ILE A 14 -6.55 -2.19 -8.24
CA ILE A 14 -7.80 -1.42 -8.37
C ILE A 14 -8.75 -1.88 -7.26
N ALA A 15 -9.36 -0.92 -6.58
CA ALA A 15 -10.39 -1.20 -5.59
C ALA A 15 -11.63 -1.82 -6.27
N VAL A 16 -12.15 -2.92 -5.73
CA VAL A 16 -13.31 -3.62 -6.32
C VAL A 16 -14.66 -3.10 -5.82
N THR A 17 -14.64 -2.17 -4.86
CA THR A 17 -15.83 -1.56 -4.25
C THR A 17 -15.47 -0.20 -3.68
N ALA A 18 -16.45 0.70 -3.56
CA ALA A 18 -16.27 2.01 -2.93
C ALA A 18 -15.89 1.95 -1.45
N ASN A 19 -16.17 0.83 -0.76
CA ASN A 19 -15.90 0.64 0.66
C ASN A 19 -14.62 -0.19 0.94
N TYR A 20 -13.66 -0.21 0.00
CA TYR A 20 -12.45 -1.04 0.09
C TYR A 20 -11.66 -0.80 1.39
N MET A 21 -11.66 0.43 1.92
CA MET A 21 -10.95 0.80 3.15
C MET A 21 -11.50 0.10 4.40
N LEU A 22 -12.74 -0.38 4.36
CA LEU A 22 -13.40 -1.07 5.46
C LEU A 22 -13.22 -2.60 5.41
N LEU A 23 -12.65 -3.12 4.33
CA LEU A 23 -12.50 -4.56 4.12
C LEU A 23 -11.11 -5.05 4.56
N PRO A 24 -10.98 -6.35 4.88
CA PRO A 24 -9.68 -7.02 4.90
C PRO A 24 -8.93 -6.74 3.60
N ILE A 25 -7.61 -6.58 3.69
CA ILE A 25 -6.81 -6.14 2.54
C ILE A 25 -6.97 -7.08 1.36
N GLU A 26 -7.12 -8.38 1.62
CA GLU A 26 -7.27 -9.46 0.65
C GLU A 26 -8.58 -9.37 -0.15
N ALA A 27 -9.59 -8.66 0.36
CA ALA A 27 -10.92 -8.56 -0.24
C ALA A 27 -11.21 -7.19 -0.87
N GLY A 28 -10.38 -6.17 -0.60
CA GLY A 28 -10.62 -4.81 -1.07
C GLY A 28 -10.22 -4.53 -2.52
N PHE A 29 -9.40 -5.39 -3.12
CA PHE A 29 -8.74 -5.14 -4.40
C PHE A 29 -8.74 -6.37 -5.31
N ASN A 30 -8.55 -6.14 -6.60
CA ASN A 30 -8.51 -7.17 -7.65
C ASN A 30 -7.19 -7.96 -7.68
N TRP A 31 -6.71 -8.42 -6.52
CA TRP A 31 -5.39 -9.06 -6.39
C TRP A 31 -5.17 -10.24 -7.35
N GLY A 32 -6.21 -11.01 -7.65
CA GLY A 32 -6.14 -12.10 -8.63
C GLY A 32 -5.63 -11.63 -10.00
N ASP A 33 -6.16 -10.51 -10.49
CA ASP A 33 -5.77 -9.91 -11.76
C ASP A 33 -4.37 -9.29 -11.67
N CYS A 34 -4.09 -8.57 -10.57
CA CYS A 34 -2.78 -7.96 -10.31
C CYS A 34 -1.63 -8.96 -10.45
N PHE A 35 -1.82 -10.13 -9.86
CA PHE A 35 -0.82 -11.18 -9.83
C PHE A 35 -0.97 -12.18 -11.00
N ALA A 36 -1.98 -12.09 -11.86
CA ALA A 36 -2.20 -13.03 -12.97
C ALA A 36 -0.97 -13.24 -13.87
N PRO A 37 -0.16 -12.21 -14.19
CA PRO A 37 1.02 -12.38 -15.05
C PRO A 37 2.16 -13.19 -14.40
N VAL A 38 2.20 -13.34 -13.08
CA VAL A 38 3.29 -14.04 -12.38
C VAL A 38 2.80 -15.39 -11.86
N SER A 39 3.60 -16.46 -12.02
CA SER A 39 3.20 -17.80 -11.58
C SER A 39 3.59 -18.11 -10.13
N VAL A 40 4.76 -17.64 -9.69
CA VAL A 40 5.26 -17.82 -8.32
C VAL A 40 5.99 -16.56 -7.87
N GLY A 41 6.03 -16.31 -6.56
CA GLY A 41 6.84 -15.24 -6.00
C GLY A 41 6.49 -14.90 -4.56
N GLN A 42 7.24 -13.96 -4.02
CA GLN A 42 7.04 -13.40 -2.69
C GLN A 42 7.16 -11.88 -2.77
N TRP A 43 6.30 -11.19 -2.03
CA TRP A 43 6.23 -9.74 -2.01
C TRP A 43 5.91 -9.25 -0.60
N TYR A 44 6.04 -7.94 -0.41
CA TYR A 44 5.83 -7.30 0.87
C TYR A 44 4.87 -6.12 0.73
N LEU A 45 3.77 -6.16 1.47
CA LEU A 45 2.76 -5.12 1.44
C LEU A 45 2.75 -4.36 2.75
N VAL A 46 2.76 -3.02 2.66
CA VAL A 46 2.59 -2.12 3.79
C VAL A 46 1.29 -1.37 3.59
N VAL A 47 0.32 -1.60 4.47
CA VAL A 47 -1.00 -0.96 4.42
C VAL A 47 -1.09 0.08 5.53
N PHE A 48 -1.43 1.30 5.14
CA PHE A 48 -1.71 2.39 6.06
C PHE A 48 -3.22 2.61 6.10
N ARG A 49 -3.83 2.31 7.24
CA ARG A 49 -5.25 2.63 7.50
C ARG A 49 -5.31 3.79 8.46
N CYS A 50 -6.18 4.74 8.19
CA CYS A 50 -6.43 5.83 9.12
C CYS A 50 -7.88 6.29 9.04
N LYS A 51 -8.31 7.01 10.06
CA LYS A 51 -9.53 7.79 10.01
C LYS A 51 -9.19 9.26 10.18
N HIS A 52 -9.51 10.06 9.18
CA HIS A 52 -9.33 11.50 9.22
C HIS A 52 -10.31 12.11 10.22
N ARG A 53 -9.84 13.08 10.99
CA ARG A 53 -10.71 13.91 11.84
C ARG A 53 -11.57 14.80 10.96
N ALA A 54 -12.75 15.18 11.47
CA ALA A 54 -13.62 16.12 10.78
C ALA A 54 -12.99 17.51 10.53
N ASP A 55 -12.00 17.90 11.34
CA ASP A 55 -11.24 19.14 11.23
C ASP A 55 -9.86 18.96 10.56
N ALA A 56 -9.64 17.83 9.86
CA ALA A 56 -8.37 17.55 9.20
C ALA A 56 -8.07 18.54 8.06
N ASP A 57 -6.80 18.95 7.96
CA ASP A 57 -6.30 19.70 6.80
C ASP A 57 -5.98 18.71 5.67
N GLU A 58 -6.98 18.44 4.84
CA GLU A 58 -6.89 17.47 3.73
C GLU A 58 -5.86 17.87 2.67
N GLU A 59 -5.65 19.16 2.46
CA GLU A 59 -4.66 19.65 1.50
C GLU A 59 -3.25 19.35 2.02
N LEU A 60 -2.98 19.65 3.30
CA LEU A 60 -1.70 19.33 3.92
C LEU A 60 -1.44 17.82 3.95
N LEU A 61 -2.45 17.01 4.29
CA LEU A 61 -2.32 15.55 4.27
C LEU A 61 -1.97 15.04 2.86
N THR A 62 -2.65 15.55 1.84
CA THR A 62 -2.36 15.21 0.43
C THR A 62 -0.93 15.58 0.04
N GLN A 63 -0.48 16.78 0.42
CA GLN A 63 0.90 17.23 0.13
C GLN A 63 1.94 16.31 0.80
N MET A 64 1.69 15.88 2.04
CA MET A 64 2.58 14.98 2.76
C MET A 64 2.60 13.57 2.16
N ASP A 65 1.44 13.08 1.73
CA ASP A 65 1.33 11.80 1.04
C ASP A 65 2.11 11.79 -0.28
N VAL A 66 1.94 12.83 -1.11
CA VAL A 66 2.68 12.99 -2.37
C VAL A 66 4.20 13.01 -2.13
N ALA A 67 4.67 13.72 -1.10
CA ALA A 67 6.09 13.75 -0.77
C ALA A 67 6.62 12.39 -0.31
N ALA A 68 5.87 11.69 0.56
CA ALA A 68 6.23 10.35 1.02
C ALA A 68 6.23 9.33 -0.13
N PHE A 69 5.25 9.40 -1.03
CA PHE A 69 5.19 8.57 -2.24
C PHE A 69 6.34 8.85 -3.20
N ALA A 70 6.68 10.12 -3.45
CA ALA A 70 7.81 10.48 -4.30
C ALA A 70 9.13 9.91 -3.75
N ALA A 71 9.32 9.96 -2.43
CA ALA A 71 10.46 9.33 -1.78
C ALA A 71 10.45 7.80 -1.90
N ALA A 72 9.30 7.15 -1.64
CA ALA A 72 9.16 5.70 -1.71
C ALA A 72 9.40 5.15 -3.12
N SER A 73 8.82 5.79 -4.14
CA SER A 73 8.92 5.36 -5.54
C SER A 73 10.33 5.49 -6.13
N SER A 74 11.21 6.25 -5.49
CA SER A 74 12.63 6.33 -5.86
C SER A 74 13.47 5.14 -5.38
N VAL A 75 12.93 4.30 -4.48
CA VAL A 75 13.66 3.18 -3.88
C VAL A 75 13.51 1.91 -4.73
N SER A 76 14.65 1.27 -5.03
CA SER A 76 14.66 -0.03 -5.72
C SER A 76 13.80 -1.06 -4.98
N GLY A 77 12.98 -1.80 -5.73
CA GLY A 77 12.05 -2.77 -5.17
C GLY A 77 10.65 -2.22 -4.86
N PHE A 78 10.41 -0.92 -5.06
CA PHE A 78 9.06 -0.36 -5.10
C PHE A 78 8.29 -0.89 -6.33
N LEU A 79 7.06 -1.36 -6.14
CA LEU A 79 6.24 -1.94 -7.22
C LEU A 79 5.00 -1.10 -7.52
N HIS A 80 4.14 -0.91 -6.51
CA HIS A 80 2.87 -0.20 -6.69
C HIS A 80 2.54 0.66 -5.48
N TYR A 81 1.89 1.79 -5.73
CA TYR A 81 1.25 2.60 -4.71
C TYR A 81 -0.25 2.68 -5.01
N PHE A 82 -1.06 2.59 -3.98
CA PHE A 82 -2.47 2.93 -4.03
C PHE A 82 -2.73 4.09 -3.08
N ALA A 83 -3.09 5.25 -3.67
CA ALA A 83 -3.48 6.43 -2.94
C ALA A 83 -4.98 6.37 -2.63
N GLY A 84 -5.31 6.05 -1.38
CA GLY A 84 -6.68 6.03 -0.91
C GLY A 84 -7.31 7.42 -0.86
N VAL A 85 -8.64 7.44 -0.96
CA VAL A 85 -9.43 8.65 -0.67
C VAL A 85 -10.30 8.34 0.54
N PRO A 86 -10.34 9.22 1.56
CA PRO A 86 -11.21 9.03 2.71
C PRO A 86 -12.67 8.89 2.29
N CYS A 87 -13.39 7.93 2.89
CA CYS A 87 -14.83 7.83 2.70
C CYS A 87 -15.58 8.92 3.48
N ALA A 88 -16.91 8.95 3.35
CA ALA A 88 -17.74 9.96 4.03
C ALA A 88 -17.59 9.98 5.56
N THR A 89 -17.16 8.88 6.18
CA THR A 89 -16.90 8.80 7.63
C THR A 89 -15.43 9.06 8.00
N GLY A 90 -14.60 9.46 7.03
CA GLY A 90 -13.18 9.77 7.20
C GLY A 90 -12.25 8.55 7.11
N GLU A 91 -12.77 7.33 6.95
CA GLU A 91 -11.94 6.12 6.85
C GLU A 91 -11.18 6.10 5.53
N CYS A 92 -9.87 5.84 5.60
CA CYS A 92 -8.97 5.86 4.46
C CYS A 92 -8.01 4.68 4.51
N LEU A 93 -7.57 4.24 3.33
CA LEU A 93 -6.58 3.18 3.17
C LEU A 93 -5.68 3.48 1.98
N SER A 94 -4.39 3.61 2.24
CA SER A 94 -3.34 3.60 1.23
C SER A 94 -2.40 2.41 1.46
N PHE A 95 -1.65 2.01 0.43
CA PHE A 95 -0.62 0.99 0.60
C PHE A 95 0.50 1.13 -0.41
N CYS A 96 1.67 0.63 -0.05
CA CYS A 96 2.79 0.39 -0.96
C CYS A 96 3.06 -1.11 -1.05
N LEU A 97 3.18 -1.62 -2.27
CA LEU A 97 3.64 -2.98 -2.57
C LEU A 97 5.11 -2.94 -2.97
N TRP A 98 5.87 -3.88 -2.40
CA TRP A 98 7.31 -3.99 -2.56
C TRP A 98 7.70 -5.41 -2.93
N ASP A 99 8.85 -5.56 -3.57
CA ASP A 99 9.46 -6.86 -3.85
C ASP A 99 9.82 -7.61 -2.55
N ASN A 100 10.28 -6.90 -1.53
CA ASN A 100 10.71 -7.49 -0.26
C ASN A 100 10.66 -6.50 0.91
N ALA A 101 10.78 -7.03 2.14
CA ALA A 101 10.71 -6.26 3.37
C ALA A 101 11.88 -5.28 3.57
N THR A 102 13.06 -5.57 3.01
CA THR A 102 14.23 -4.68 3.09
C THR A 102 14.01 -3.43 2.26
N SER A 103 13.52 -3.57 1.02
CA SER A 103 13.13 -2.44 0.16
C SER A 103 12.05 -1.59 0.82
N ALA A 104 11.01 -2.23 1.37
CA ALA A 104 9.94 -1.52 2.10
C ALA A 104 10.46 -0.71 3.29
N ARG A 105 11.39 -1.26 4.07
CA ARG A 105 12.03 -0.54 5.19
C ARG A 105 12.87 0.64 4.70
N ALA A 106 13.61 0.47 3.60
CA ALA A 106 14.39 1.55 3.02
C ALA A 106 13.49 2.70 2.52
N GLY A 107 12.38 2.38 1.84
CA GLY A 107 11.37 3.35 1.42
C GLY A 107 10.76 4.12 2.60
N GLY A 108 10.32 3.41 3.63
CA GLY A 108 9.71 4.02 4.81
C GLY A 108 10.68 4.76 5.75
N ALA A 109 12.00 4.62 5.56
CA ALA A 109 13.01 5.30 6.38
C ALA A 109 13.28 6.75 5.93
N HIS A 110 12.75 7.18 4.78
CA HIS A 110 12.97 8.53 4.27
C HIS A 110 12.40 9.60 5.24
N PRO A 111 13.07 10.75 5.43
CA PRO A 111 12.59 11.82 6.31
C PRO A 111 11.15 12.29 6.01
N ASP A 112 10.72 12.24 4.76
CA ASP A 112 9.36 12.62 4.37
C ASP A 112 8.29 11.71 4.97
N HIS A 113 8.56 10.41 5.15
CA HIS A 113 7.62 9.53 5.86
C HIS A 113 7.52 9.91 7.33
N ARG A 114 8.65 10.25 7.98
CA ARG A 114 8.63 10.73 9.36
C ARG A 114 7.81 12.02 9.48
N LYS A 115 8.04 12.99 8.60
CA LYS A 115 7.31 14.26 8.56
C LYS A 115 5.81 14.05 8.31
N ALA A 116 5.46 13.19 7.35
CA ALA A 116 4.07 12.83 7.06
C ALA A 116 3.39 12.21 8.28
N MET A 117 4.06 11.31 8.99
CA MET A 117 3.54 10.73 10.23
C MET A 117 3.39 11.76 11.35
N GLU A 118 4.38 12.64 11.58
CA GLU A 118 4.33 13.69 12.60
C GLU A 118 3.17 14.69 12.38
N ILE A 119 2.85 14.99 11.12
CA ILE A 119 1.69 15.79 10.75
C ILE A 119 0.40 14.96 10.87
N GLY A 120 0.41 13.73 10.35
CA GLY A 120 -0.74 12.83 10.32
C GLY A 120 -1.32 12.55 11.70
N VAL A 121 -0.48 12.32 12.72
CA VAL A 121 -0.97 12.07 14.10
C VAL A 121 -1.82 13.19 14.69
N ARG A 122 -1.76 14.41 14.13
CA ARG A 122 -2.60 15.54 14.56
C ARG A 122 -3.93 15.61 13.81
N HIS A 123 -4.04 14.93 12.67
CA HIS A 123 -5.19 14.99 11.76
C HIS A 123 -5.96 13.66 11.68
N TYR A 124 -5.42 12.58 12.24
CA TYR A 124 -6.11 11.30 12.32
C TYR A 124 -6.75 11.08 13.69
N GLU A 125 -7.98 10.57 13.71
CA GLU A 125 -8.58 9.99 14.93
C GLU A 125 -7.81 8.73 15.35
N TYR A 126 -7.41 7.92 14.37
CA TYR A 126 -6.50 6.80 14.55
C TYR A 126 -5.73 6.52 13.25
N TYR A 127 -4.61 5.83 13.39
CA TYR A 127 -3.93 5.18 12.28
C TYR A 127 -3.44 3.78 12.67
N ARG A 128 -3.27 2.91 11.68
CA ARG A 128 -2.74 1.56 11.81
C ARG A 128 -1.84 1.26 10.63
N LEU A 129 -0.71 0.63 10.92
CA LEU A 129 0.25 0.19 9.91
C LEU A 129 0.30 -1.32 9.93
N GLU A 130 -0.29 -1.94 8.91
CA GLU A 130 -0.34 -3.38 8.73
C GLU A 130 0.77 -3.80 7.75
N ARG A 131 1.34 -4.98 7.98
CA ARG A 131 2.39 -5.55 7.14
C ARG A 131 2.00 -6.95 6.76
N TYR A 132 2.16 -7.29 5.49
CA TYR A 132 1.86 -8.61 4.98
C TYR A 132 3.00 -9.14 4.13
N ALA A 133 3.34 -10.41 4.34
CA ALA A 133 4.05 -11.19 3.34
C ALA A 133 3.02 -11.77 2.36
N ILE A 134 3.17 -11.44 1.08
CA ILE A 134 2.34 -11.99 0.02
C ILE A 134 3.12 -13.11 -0.64
N HIS A 135 2.47 -14.26 -0.81
CA HIS A 135 3.05 -15.42 -1.47
C HIS A 135 2.14 -15.88 -2.59
N LYS A 136 2.71 -16.13 -3.76
CA LYS A 136 2.02 -16.83 -4.85
C LYS A 136 2.76 -18.12 -5.18
N ASN A 137 1.99 -19.20 -5.28
CA ASN A 137 2.43 -20.47 -5.84
C ASN A 137 1.45 -20.90 -6.95
N SER A 138 1.63 -22.11 -7.49
CA SER A 138 0.77 -22.65 -8.55
C SER A 138 -0.70 -22.83 -8.18
N GLU A 139 -1.03 -22.81 -6.89
CA GLU A 139 -2.36 -23.12 -6.36
C GLU A 139 -3.09 -21.88 -5.84
N ALA A 140 -2.36 -20.96 -5.20
CA ALA A 140 -2.96 -19.87 -4.45
C ALA A 140 -2.09 -18.61 -4.38
N LEU A 141 -2.78 -17.49 -4.16
CA LEU A 141 -2.24 -16.23 -3.67
C LEU A 141 -2.66 -16.07 -2.21
N THR A 142 -1.70 -15.89 -1.31
CA THR A 142 -1.95 -15.81 0.14
C THR A 142 -1.29 -14.59 0.76
N PHE A 143 -1.93 -14.05 1.79
CA PHE A 143 -1.46 -12.91 2.58
C PHE A 143 -1.24 -13.39 4.02
N ALA A 144 -0.04 -13.21 4.55
CA ALA A 144 0.30 -13.52 5.93
C ALA A 144 0.66 -12.24 6.67
N ALA A 145 -0.12 -11.88 7.69
CA ALA A 145 0.16 -10.72 8.54
C ALA A 145 1.45 -10.93 9.36
N LEU A 146 2.19 -9.85 9.60
CA LEU A 146 3.51 -9.82 10.26
C LEU A 146 3.55 -8.96 11.52
#